data_AF-A0A4Z0GNG7-F1
#
_entry.id   AF-A0A4Z0GNG7-F1
#
_cell.length_a   1.000
_cell.length_b   1.000
_cell.length_c   1.000
_cell.angle_alpha   90.00
_cell.angle_beta   90.00
_cell.angle_gamma   90.00
#
_symmetry.space_group_name_H-M   'P 1'
#
loop_
_entity.id
_entity.type
_entity.pdbx_description
1 polymer ?
#
loop_
_entity_poly.entity_id
_entity_poly.type
_entity_poly.pdbx_seq_one_letter_code
_entity_poly.pdbx_strand_id
1 'polypeptide(L)'
;MYQKSTLTKNNIMLAVVNLLQDREVEQISIVDIAKEANVAVGLINYHFKSKEELFRLAVEYYIRKTITEESRNVTSLGLTPREQLAISIKGYADFIERHKRLSRYYLLYLLENVIDAESSNLGYDYYIPLLKELKKGCAEEDLVLYICQIIHPIQMMFLRNDIMKKAVKLDFSCKKDRDVIIEKLISNIVD
;
A
#
# COMPACT_ATOMS: atom_id res chain seq x y z
N MET A 1 -27.57 17.98 0.34
CA MET A 1 -26.55 18.28 -0.71
C MET A 1 -25.17 17.75 -0.36
N TYR A 2 -24.64 17.96 0.85
CA TYR A 2 -23.30 17.48 1.26
C TYR A 2 -23.06 15.98 1.05
N GLN A 3 -24.00 15.12 1.47
CA GLN A 3 -23.83 13.66 1.39
C GLN A 3 -23.74 13.12 -0.06
N LYS A 4 -24.46 13.75 -1.00
CA LYS A 4 -24.44 13.41 -2.43
C LYS A 4 -23.12 13.84 -3.10
N SER A 5 -22.57 14.98 -2.68
CA SER A 5 -21.26 15.50 -3.12
C SER A 5 -20.12 14.56 -2.71
N THR A 6 -20.12 14.09 -1.45
CA THR A 6 -19.13 13.12 -0.95
C THR A 6 -19.22 11.76 -1.65
N LEU A 7 -20.43 11.23 -1.87
CA LEU A 7 -20.63 9.99 -2.62
C LEU A 7 -20.08 10.09 -4.05
N THR A 8 -20.34 11.21 -4.72
CA THR A 8 -19.82 11.46 -6.08
C THR A 8 -18.30 11.51 -6.10
N LYS A 9 -17.68 12.21 -5.14
CA LYS A 9 -16.21 12.26 -4.99
C LYS A 9 -15.62 10.85 -4.80
N ASN A 10 -16.21 10.03 -3.94
CA ASN A 10 -15.74 8.66 -3.70
C ASN A 10 -15.88 7.77 -4.93
N ASN A 11 -16.98 7.88 -5.68
CA ASN A 11 -17.17 7.13 -6.93
C ASN A 11 -16.11 7.49 -7.98
N ILE A 12 -15.76 8.79 -8.10
CA ILE A 12 -14.69 9.24 -8.99
C ILE A 12 -13.33 8.65 -8.56
N MET A 13 -13.03 8.60 -7.27
CA MET A 13 -11.80 7.98 -6.77
C MET A 13 -11.76 6.47 -7.04
N LEU A 14 -12.86 5.76 -6.80
CA LEU A 14 -12.95 4.32 -7.08
C LEU A 14 -12.80 4.01 -8.57
N ALA A 15 -13.30 4.87 -9.45
CA ALA A 15 -13.09 4.75 -10.89
C ALA A 15 -11.59 4.76 -11.24
N VAL A 16 -10.79 5.63 -10.64
CA VAL A 16 -9.32 5.62 -10.84
C VAL A 16 -8.71 4.29 -10.43
N VAL A 17 -9.09 3.77 -9.27
CA VAL A 17 -8.59 2.49 -8.74
C VAL A 17 -8.93 1.33 -9.68
N ASN A 18 -10.15 1.32 -10.23
CA ASN A 18 -10.58 0.30 -11.20
C ASN A 18 -9.75 0.37 -12.49
N LEU A 19 -9.56 1.57 -13.02
CA LEU A 19 -8.78 1.79 -14.25
C LEU A 19 -7.31 1.40 -14.09
N LEU A 20 -6.75 1.53 -12.88
CA LEU A 20 -5.39 1.09 -12.58
C LEU A 20 -5.23 -0.43 -12.48
N GLN A 21 -6.30 -1.22 -12.57
CA GLN A 21 -6.18 -2.67 -12.61
C GLN A 21 -5.56 -3.14 -13.94
N ASP A 22 -5.90 -2.51 -15.05
CA ASP A 22 -5.53 -2.93 -16.40
C ASP A 22 -4.67 -1.92 -17.17
N ARG A 23 -4.70 -0.63 -16.81
CA ARG A 23 -4.00 0.46 -17.53
C ARG A 23 -2.93 1.16 -16.71
N GLU A 24 -1.88 1.60 -17.39
CA GLU A 24 -0.86 2.47 -16.80
C GLU A 24 -1.41 3.89 -16.56
N VAL A 25 -0.83 4.61 -15.60
CA VAL A 25 -1.28 5.95 -15.18
C VAL A 25 -1.34 6.93 -16.36
N GLU A 26 -0.35 6.86 -17.25
CA GLU A 26 -0.20 7.72 -18.42
C GLU A 26 -1.30 7.46 -19.47
N GLN A 27 -1.89 6.27 -19.47
CA GLN A 27 -2.90 5.85 -20.45
C GLN A 27 -4.33 6.25 -20.05
N ILE A 28 -4.54 6.68 -18.80
CA ILE A 28 -5.88 7.00 -18.28
C ILE A 28 -6.14 8.50 -18.41
N SER A 29 -7.15 8.91 -19.16
CA SER A 29 -7.55 10.32 -19.27
C SER A 29 -8.65 10.70 -18.28
N ILE A 30 -8.85 12.00 -18.05
CA ILE A 30 -10.01 12.51 -17.29
C ILE A 30 -11.34 12.05 -17.91
N VAL A 31 -11.38 11.89 -19.24
CA VAL A 31 -12.56 11.39 -19.96
C VAL A 31 -12.83 9.92 -19.64
N ASP A 32 -11.79 9.10 -19.52
CA ASP A 32 -11.93 7.69 -19.12
C ASP A 32 -12.48 7.57 -17.71
N ILE A 33 -11.97 8.40 -16.79
CA ILE A 33 -12.44 8.43 -15.40
C ILE A 33 -13.90 8.88 -15.32
N ALA A 34 -14.27 9.89 -16.09
CA ALA A 34 -15.66 10.38 -16.15
C ALA A 34 -16.62 9.28 -16.63
N LYS A 35 -16.22 8.52 -17.66
CA LYS A 35 -16.99 7.38 -18.17
C LYS A 35 -17.11 6.26 -17.13
N GLU A 36 -16.00 5.86 -16.52
CA GLU A 36 -15.95 4.80 -15.51
C GLU A 36 -16.80 5.17 -14.27
N ALA A 37 -16.72 6.42 -13.81
CA ALA A 37 -17.50 6.91 -12.67
C ALA A 37 -18.96 7.25 -13.03
N ASN A 38 -19.35 7.21 -14.32
CA ASN A 38 -20.64 7.65 -14.83
C ASN A 38 -21.00 9.10 -14.41
N VAL A 39 -20.08 10.04 -14.65
CA VAL A 39 -20.24 11.46 -14.33
C VAL A 39 -19.80 12.35 -15.49
N ALA A 40 -20.23 13.63 -15.48
CA ALA A 40 -19.69 14.62 -16.41
C ALA A 40 -18.26 15.03 -16.00
N VAL A 41 -17.40 15.31 -16.97
CA VAL A 41 -16.02 15.80 -16.75
C VAL A 41 -15.98 17.04 -15.83
N GLY A 42 -16.96 17.94 -15.96
CA GLY A 42 -17.08 19.12 -15.11
C GLY A 42 -17.19 18.80 -13.61
N LEU A 43 -17.76 17.66 -13.23
CA LEU A 43 -17.83 17.22 -11.83
C LEU A 43 -16.46 16.77 -11.30
N ILE A 44 -15.62 16.18 -12.16
CA ILE A 44 -14.24 15.83 -11.77
C ILE A 44 -13.47 17.11 -11.48
N ASN A 45 -13.51 18.08 -12.39
CA ASN A 45 -12.82 19.37 -12.23
C ASN A 45 -13.35 20.19 -11.05
N TYR A 46 -14.60 19.98 -10.65
CA TYR A 46 -15.17 20.59 -9.44
C TYR A 46 -14.57 19.99 -8.16
N HIS A 47 -14.31 18.68 -8.13
CA HIS A 47 -13.83 17.97 -6.94
C HIS A 47 -12.30 17.90 -6.82
N PHE A 48 -11.58 17.95 -7.94
CA PHE A 48 -10.14 17.73 -8.01
C PHE A 48 -9.49 18.79 -8.91
N LYS A 49 -8.39 19.38 -8.43
CA LYS A 49 -7.65 20.47 -9.09
C LYS A 49 -6.85 19.98 -10.28
N SER A 50 -6.38 18.73 -10.24
CA SER A 50 -5.65 18.11 -11.35
C SER A 50 -5.86 16.59 -11.39
N LYS A 51 -5.45 15.97 -12.50
CA LYS A 51 -5.44 14.51 -12.65
C LYS A 51 -4.52 13.89 -11.60
N GLU A 52 -3.36 14.48 -11.36
CA GLU A 52 -2.36 14.02 -10.40
C GLU A 52 -2.91 14.06 -8.97
N GLU A 53 -3.60 15.14 -8.58
CA GLU A 53 -4.25 15.23 -7.26
C GLU A 53 -5.32 14.15 -7.10
N LEU A 54 -6.15 13.93 -8.14
CA LEU A 54 -7.16 12.87 -8.13
C LEU A 54 -6.54 11.48 -7.97
N PHE A 55 -5.50 11.17 -8.75
CA PHE A 55 -4.82 9.87 -8.66
C PHE A 55 -4.23 9.63 -7.28
N ARG A 56 -3.50 10.62 -6.76
CA ARG A 56 -2.94 10.56 -5.42
C ARG A 56 -4.02 10.28 -4.37
N LEU A 57 -5.07 11.10 -4.32
CA LEU A 57 -6.13 10.96 -3.33
C LEU A 57 -6.88 9.63 -3.46
N ALA A 58 -7.13 9.18 -4.69
CA ALA A 58 -7.81 7.91 -4.94
C ALA A 58 -7.00 6.71 -4.46
N VAL A 59 -5.71 6.68 -4.80
CA VAL A 59 -4.81 5.59 -4.43
C VAL A 59 -4.53 5.59 -2.93
N GLU A 60 -4.27 6.74 -2.34
CA GLU A 60 -4.09 6.91 -0.90
C GLU A 60 -5.33 6.45 -0.11
N TYR A 61 -6.52 6.87 -0.55
CA TYR A 61 -7.79 6.46 0.06
C TYR A 61 -7.97 4.93 0.00
N TYR A 62 -7.72 4.33 -1.16
CA TYR A 62 -7.87 2.89 -1.35
C TYR A 62 -6.88 2.08 -0.51
N ILE A 63 -5.61 2.50 -0.46
CA ILE A 63 -4.58 1.84 0.34
C ILE A 63 -4.89 1.96 1.83
N ARG A 64 -5.25 3.16 2.31
CA ARG A 64 -5.64 3.38 3.70
C ARG A 64 -6.81 2.48 4.11
N LYS A 65 -7.85 2.42 3.27
CA LYS A 65 -9.00 1.55 3.50
C LYS A 65 -8.58 0.08 3.58
N THR A 66 -7.77 -0.38 2.63
CA THR A 66 -7.30 -1.77 2.56
C THR A 66 -6.47 -2.13 3.79
N ILE A 67 -5.48 -1.31 4.17
CA ILE A 67 -4.64 -1.54 5.36
C ILE A 67 -5.50 -1.63 6.63
N THR A 68 -6.49 -0.73 6.76
CA THR A 68 -7.40 -0.71 7.92
C THR A 68 -8.27 -1.96 8.00
N GLU A 69 -8.77 -2.45 6.86
CA GLU A 69 -9.61 -3.64 6.80
C GLU A 69 -8.78 -4.91 7.05
N GLU A 70 -7.62 -5.03 6.42
CA GLU A 70 -6.72 -6.17 6.58
C GLU A 70 -6.17 -6.28 8.01
N SER A 71 -5.71 -5.17 8.61
CA SER A 71 -5.23 -5.17 10.01
C SER A 71 -6.33 -5.64 10.97
N ARG A 72 -7.57 -5.16 10.80
CA ARG A 72 -8.72 -5.61 11.60
C ARG A 72 -8.98 -7.11 11.43
N ASN A 73 -8.95 -7.60 10.20
CA ASN A 73 -9.17 -9.02 9.89
C ASN A 73 -8.10 -9.88 10.56
N VAL A 74 -6.83 -9.53 10.43
CA VAL A 74 -5.72 -10.28 11.04
C VAL A 74 -5.81 -10.27 12.56
N THR A 75 -6.08 -9.11 13.18
CA THR A 75 -6.24 -9.01 14.65
C THR A 75 -7.38 -9.90 15.15
N SER A 76 -8.44 -10.09 14.37
CA SER A 76 -9.58 -10.93 14.76
C SER A 76 -9.30 -12.43 14.77
N LEU A 77 -8.15 -12.88 14.24
CA LEU A 77 -7.79 -14.30 14.15
C LEU A 77 -7.24 -14.89 15.46
N GLY A 78 -6.99 -14.06 16.49
CA GLY A 78 -6.49 -14.55 17.79
C GLY A 78 -5.07 -15.13 17.74
N LEU A 79 -4.28 -14.71 16.76
CA LEU A 79 -2.90 -15.17 16.51
C LEU A 79 -1.89 -14.52 17.46
N THR A 80 -0.72 -15.15 17.63
CA THR A 80 0.40 -14.54 18.35
C THR A 80 0.93 -13.30 17.62
N PRO A 81 1.62 -12.35 18.30
CA PRO A 81 2.16 -11.16 17.63
C PRO A 81 3.09 -11.46 16.45
N ARG A 82 3.89 -12.53 16.55
CA ARG A 82 4.80 -12.98 15.48
C ARG A 82 4.04 -13.51 14.26
N GLU A 83 2.96 -14.25 14.48
CA GLU A 83 2.10 -14.76 13.41
C GLU A 83 1.31 -13.64 12.75
N GLN A 84 0.78 -12.69 13.54
CA GLN A 84 0.11 -11.49 13.01
C GLN A 84 1.06 -10.68 12.14
N LEU A 85 2.29 -10.45 12.59
CA LEU A 85 3.32 -9.76 11.84
C LEU A 85 3.63 -10.48 10.51
N ALA A 86 3.79 -11.80 10.55
CA ALA A 86 4.10 -12.58 9.35
C ALA A 86 2.95 -12.58 8.32
N ILE A 87 1.71 -12.80 8.76
CA ILE A 87 0.54 -12.84 7.87
C ILE A 87 0.28 -11.47 7.28
N SER A 88 0.35 -10.40 8.07
CA SER A 88 0.09 -9.03 7.58
C SER A 88 1.15 -8.58 6.58
N ILE A 89 2.43 -8.88 6.80
CA ILE A 89 3.49 -8.52 5.84
C ILE A 89 3.40 -9.36 4.55
N LYS A 90 3.06 -10.65 4.65
CA LYS A 90 2.78 -11.48 3.46
C LYS A 90 1.57 -10.95 2.68
N GLY A 91 0.51 -10.55 3.38
CA GLY A 91 -0.66 -9.90 2.79
C GLY A 91 -0.31 -8.59 2.11
N TYR A 92 0.53 -7.76 2.72
CA TYR A 92 1.06 -6.54 2.10
C TYR A 92 1.82 -6.83 0.80
N ALA A 93 2.73 -7.81 0.82
CA ALA A 93 3.49 -8.19 -0.37
C ALA A 93 2.61 -8.76 -1.50
N ASP A 94 1.59 -9.54 -1.15
CA ASP A 94 0.57 -10.03 -2.09
C ASP A 94 -0.27 -8.88 -2.67
N PHE A 95 -0.63 -7.91 -1.84
CA PHE A 95 -1.38 -6.73 -2.28
C PHE A 95 -0.59 -5.92 -3.30
N ILE A 96 0.68 -5.59 -3.02
CA ILE A 96 1.46 -4.75 -3.93
C ILE A 96 1.75 -5.44 -5.26
N GLU A 97 1.88 -6.76 -5.27
CA GLU A 97 2.02 -7.52 -6.52
C GLU A 97 0.69 -7.60 -7.28
N ARG A 98 -0.42 -7.91 -6.60
CA ARG A 98 -1.75 -8.03 -7.21
C ARG A 98 -2.19 -6.70 -7.83
N HIS A 99 -1.87 -5.59 -7.18
CA HIS A 99 -2.24 -4.24 -7.60
C HIS A 99 -1.05 -3.46 -8.17
N LYS A 100 -0.14 -4.14 -8.90
CA LYS A 100 1.17 -3.60 -9.27
C LYS A 100 1.20 -2.18 -9.84
N ARG A 101 0.24 -1.76 -10.67
CA ARG A 101 0.25 -0.41 -11.26
C ARG A 101 -0.11 0.66 -10.23
N LEU A 102 -1.17 0.41 -9.47
CA LEU A 102 -1.58 1.23 -8.34
C LEU A 102 -0.46 1.31 -7.29
N SER A 103 0.12 0.17 -6.92
CA SER A 103 1.16 0.10 -5.91
C SER A 103 2.47 0.73 -6.37
N ARG A 104 2.86 0.56 -7.64
CA ARG A 104 4.02 1.23 -8.22
C ARG A 104 3.84 2.74 -8.23
N TYR A 105 2.69 3.24 -8.68
CA TYR A 105 2.37 4.68 -8.65
C TYR A 105 2.48 5.24 -7.23
N TYR A 106 1.85 4.57 -6.25
CA TYR A 106 1.89 5.02 -4.86
C TYR A 106 3.31 5.02 -4.28
N LEU A 107 4.06 3.93 -4.45
CA LEU A 107 5.40 3.82 -3.90
C LEU A 107 6.36 4.83 -4.51
N LEU A 108 6.27 5.10 -5.82
CA LEU A 108 7.06 6.16 -6.45
C LEU A 108 6.65 7.55 -5.94
N TYR A 109 5.35 7.78 -5.78
CA TYR A 109 4.85 9.02 -5.18
C TYR A 109 5.40 9.23 -3.75
N LEU A 110 5.46 8.18 -2.92
CA LEU A 110 6.05 8.22 -1.58
C LEU A 110 7.56 8.53 -1.60
N LEU A 111 8.30 8.08 -2.61
CA LEU A 111 9.74 8.32 -2.72
C LEU A 111 10.07 9.74 -3.16
N GLU A 112 9.24 10.33 -4.02
CA GLU A 112 9.49 11.63 -4.65
C GLU A 112 8.97 12.80 -3.82
N ASN A 113 8.07 12.57 -2.87
CA ASN A 113 7.37 13.63 -2.14
C ASN A 113 7.56 13.48 -0.63
N VAL A 114 7.70 14.61 0.06
CA VAL A 114 7.53 14.66 1.52
C VAL A 114 6.04 14.48 1.77
N ILE A 115 5.67 13.26 2.17
CA ILE A 115 4.28 12.94 2.49
C ILE A 115 4.03 13.26 3.95
N ASP A 116 2.83 13.76 4.22
CA ASP A 116 2.41 14.09 5.57
C ASP A 116 2.53 12.84 6.47
N ALA A 117 2.96 13.04 7.71
CA ALA A 117 3.36 11.93 8.59
C ALA A 117 2.21 10.92 8.75
N GLU A 118 0.97 11.40 8.80
CA GLU A 118 -0.24 10.59 8.95
C GLU A 118 -0.43 9.52 7.86
N SER A 119 -0.13 9.85 6.61
CA SER A 119 -0.26 8.92 5.47
C SER A 119 0.78 7.79 5.51
N SER A 120 1.94 8.06 6.11
CA SER A 120 3.03 7.09 6.31
C SER A 120 2.81 6.23 7.56
N ASN A 121 2.01 6.71 8.51
CA ASN A 121 1.89 6.13 9.87
C ASN A 121 0.95 4.94 9.99
N LEU A 122 0.03 4.71 9.06
CA LEU A 122 -0.98 3.63 9.21
C LEU A 122 -0.35 2.23 9.36
N GLY A 123 0.78 1.98 8.70
CA GLY A 123 1.54 0.76 8.90
C GLY A 123 2.21 0.72 10.28
N TYR A 124 2.81 1.85 10.70
CA TYR A 124 3.49 1.96 11.99
C TYR A 124 2.53 1.75 13.17
N ASP A 125 1.35 2.36 13.15
CA ASP A 125 0.33 2.24 14.19
C ASP A 125 -0.09 0.77 14.42
N TYR A 126 -0.06 -0.04 13.36
CA TYR A 126 -0.36 -1.47 13.42
C TYR A 126 0.86 -2.30 13.87
N TYR A 127 2.04 -2.04 13.33
CA TYR A 127 3.23 -2.88 13.58
C TYR A 127 3.96 -2.57 14.89
N ILE A 128 3.95 -1.31 15.36
CA ILE A 128 4.64 -0.90 16.60
C ILE A 128 4.16 -1.72 17.81
N PRO A 129 2.85 -1.87 18.08
CA PRO A 129 2.39 -2.70 19.20
C PRO A 129 2.87 -4.15 19.11
N LEU A 130 2.81 -4.76 17.91
CA LEU A 130 3.25 -6.14 17.70
C LEU A 130 4.75 -6.29 18.00
N LEU A 131 5.58 -5.39 17.47
CA LEU A 131 7.02 -5.43 17.70
C LEU A 131 7.39 -5.12 19.15
N LYS A 132 6.62 -4.27 19.85
CA LYS A 132 6.84 -3.99 21.28
C LYS A 132 6.62 -5.22 22.16
N GLU A 133 5.68 -6.09 21.81
CA GLU A 133 5.49 -7.38 22.50
C GLU A 133 6.63 -8.36 22.23
N LEU A 134 7.17 -8.35 21.00
CA LEU A 134 8.25 -9.23 20.56
C LEU A 134 9.64 -8.76 21.02
N LYS A 135 9.84 -7.44 21.12
CA LYS A 135 11.10 -6.77 21.51
C LYS A 135 10.89 -5.88 22.73
N LYS A 136 10.67 -6.53 23.87
CA LYS A 136 10.46 -5.86 25.15
C LYS A 136 11.68 -5.00 25.52
N GLY A 137 11.42 -3.74 25.86
CA GLY A 137 12.45 -2.80 26.31
C GLY A 137 13.16 -2.02 25.19
N CYS A 138 12.82 -2.25 23.91
CA CYS A 138 13.28 -1.41 22.81
C CYS A 138 12.62 -0.03 22.85
N ALA A 139 13.38 0.99 22.44
CA ALA A 139 12.86 2.33 22.21
C ALA A 139 11.96 2.34 20.97
N GLU A 140 11.02 3.29 20.89
CA GLU A 140 10.06 3.33 19.78
C GLU A 140 10.74 3.60 18.43
N GLU A 141 11.80 4.39 18.44
CA GLU A 141 12.64 4.69 17.28
C GLU A 141 13.29 3.41 16.71
N ASP A 142 13.71 2.49 17.59
CA ASP A 142 14.25 1.20 17.17
C ASP A 142 13.16 0.31 16.52
N LEU A 143 11.93 0.36 17.05
CA LEU A 143 10.80 -0.36 16.47
C LEU A 143 10.48 0.15 15.06
N VAL A 144 10.53 1.47 14.86
CA VAL A 144 10.37 2.08 13.53
C VAL A 144 11.48 1.60 12.59
N LEU A 145 12.74 1.56 13.05
CA LEU A 145 13.85 1.04 12.25
C LEU A 145 13.66 -0.43 11.87
N TYR A 146 13.12 -1.27 12.77
CA TYR A 146 12.78 -2.65 12.45
C TYR A 146 11.69 -2.75 11.37
N ILE A 147 10.65 -1.92 11.44
CA ILE A 147 9.60 -1.88 10.41
C ILE A 147 10.23 -1.50 9.06
N CYS A 148 11.06 -0.46 9.03
CA CYS A 148 11.78 -0.02 7.83
C CYS A 148 12.65 -1.15 7.24
N GLN A 149 13.37 -1.89 8.09
CA GLN A 149 14.22 -3.01 7.68
C GLN A 149 13.43 -4.20 7.10
N ILE A 150 12.13 -4.32 7.39
CA ILE A 150 11.28 -5.35 6.78
C ILE A 150 10.56 -4.82 5.53
N ILE A 151 9.92 -3.65 5.64
CA ILE A 151 9.01 -3.14 4.62
C ILE A 151 9.77 -2.58 3.41
N HIS A 152 10.86 -1.83 3.60
CA HIS A 152 11.56 -1.20 2.48
C HIS A 152 12.24 -2.19 1.54
N PRO A 153 12.88 -3.28 2.02
CA PRO A 153 13.38 -4.31 1.12
C PRO A 153 12.26 -4.92 0.26
N ILE A 154 11.08 -5.18 0.83
CA ILE A 154 9.92 -5.70 0.09
C ILE A 154 9.50 -4.72 -1.02
N GLN A 155 9.38 -3.44 -0.70
CA GLN A 155 9.05 -2.38 -1.67
C GLN A 155 10.10 -2.28 -2.79
N MET A 156 11.39 -2.34 -2.44
CA MET A 156 12.48 -2.29 -3.42
C MET A 156 12.50 -3.52 -4.31
N MET A 157 12.28 -4.72 -3.75
CA MET A 157 12.19 -5.95 -4.54
C MET A 157 11.02 -5.90 -5.52
N PHE A 158 9.88 -5.36 -5.11
CA PHE A 158 8.74 -5.13 -5.99
C PHE A 158 9.10 -4.13 -7.12
N LEU A 159 9.60 -2.93 -6.77
CA LEU A 159 9.88 -1.88 -7.75
C LEU A 159 11.01 -2.26 -8.74
N ARG A 160 11.94 -3.11 -8.30
CA ARG A 160 13.16 -3.51 -9.02
C ARG A 160 13.17 -5.01 -9.33
N ASN A 161 12.00 -5.64 -9.49
CA ASN A 161 11.87 -7.10 -9.66
C ASN A 161 12.83 -7.66 -10.72
N ASP A 162 12.90 -7.02 -11.90
CA ASP A 162 13.77 -7.46 -12.99
C ASP A 162 15.27 -7.51 -12.62
N ILE A 163 15.72 -6.59 -11.76
CA ILE A 163 17.11 -6.54 -11.29
C ILE A 163 17.32 -7.62 -10.23
N MET A 164 16.38 -7.78 -9.29
CA MET A 164 16.48 -8.80 -8.23
C MET A 164 16.49 -10.22 -8.79
N LYS A 165 15.65 -10.47 -9.80
CA LYS A 165 15.60 -11.75 -10.53
C LYS A 165 16.93 -12.11 -11.18
N LYS A 166 17.66 -11.12 -11.68
CA LYS A 166 18.99 -11.31 -12.29
C LYS A 166 20.10 -11.43 -11.23
N ALA A 167 20.07 -10.61 -10.19
CA ALA A 167 21.15 -10.50 -9.22
C ALA A 167 21.19 -11.67 -8.24
N VAL A 168 20.04 -12.12 -7.74
CA VAL A 168 19.95 -13.11 -6.66
C VAL A 168 18.96 -14.25 -6.94
N LYS A 169 18.50 -14.38 -8.20
CA LYS A 169 17.56 -15.43 -8.66
C LYS A 169 16.24 -15.46 -7.88
N LEU A 170 15.77 -14.29 -7.48
CA LEU A 170 14.57 -14.10 -6.68
C LEU A 170 13.53 -13.39 -7.54
N ASP A 171 12.38 -14.01 -7.76
CA ASP A 171 11.28 -13.41 -8.50
C ASP A 171 10.22 -12.90 -7.54
N PHE A 172 10.09 -11.57 -7.39
CA PHE A 172 9.06 -10.99 -6.54
C PHE A 172 7.65 -11.36 -7.00
N SER A 173 7.42 -11.66 -8.29
CA SER A 173 6.11 -12.13 -8.74
C SER A 173 5.82 -13.57 -8.31
N CYS A 174 6.84 -14.35 -7.92
CA CYS A 174 6.67 -15.68 -7.33
C CYS A 174 6.29 -15.59 -5.85
N LYS A 175 5.07 -16.03 -5.50
CA LYS A 175 4.61 -16.02 -4.10
C LYS A 175 5.52 -16.79 -3.15
N LYS A 176 6.02 -17.96 -3.58
CA LYS A 176 6.92 -18.77 -2.76
C LYS A 176 8.21 -18.03 -2.43
N ASP A 177 8.78 -17.32 -3.40
CA ASP A 177 10.00 -16.54 -3.21
C ASP A 177 9.73 -15.40 -2.21
N ARG A 178 8.65 -14.63 -2.41
CA ARG A 178 8.21 -13.57 -1.47
C ARG A 178 8.09 -14.09 -0.04
N ASP A 179 7.33 -15.18 0.15
CA ASP A 179 7.04 -15.72 1.47
C ASP A 179 8.33 -16.16 2.19
N VAL A 180 9.30 -16.75 1.47
CA VAL A 180 10.61 -17.15 2.01
C VAL A 180 11.43 -15.94 2.47
N ILE A 181 11.47 -14.86 1.68
CA ILE A 181 12.25 -13.68 2.03
C ILE A 181 11.63 -12.96 3.22
N ILE A 182 10.30 -12.82 3.22
CA ILE A 182 9.56 -12.18 4.32
C ILE A 182 9.84 -12.91 5.62
N GLU A 183 9.79 -14.25 5.62
CA GLU A 183 10.12 -15.03 6.80
C GLU A 183 11.55 -14.75 7.28
N LYS A 184 12.51 -14.72 6.36
CA LYS A 184 13.91 -14.41 6.68
C LYS A 184 14.08 -12.99 7.25
N LEU A 185 13.41 -11.99 6.68
CA LEU A 185 13.47 -10.60 7.15
C LEU A 185 12.90 -10.48 8.56
N ILE A 186 11.78 -11.14 8.84
CA ILE A 186 11.18 -11.12 10.18
C ILE A 186 12.07 -11.86 11.18
N SER A 187 12.57 -13.06 10.86
CA SER A 187 13.44 -13.83 11.75
C SER A 187 14.73 -13.10 12.10
N ASN A 188 15.37 -12.40 11.14
CA ASN A 188 16.58 -11.62 11.41
C ASN A 188 16.38 -10.50 12.45
N ILE A 189 15.14 -10.05 12.62
CA ILE A 189 14.80 -8.99 13.55
C ILE A 189 14.27 -9.57 14.84
N VAL A 190 13.31 -10.50 14.77
CA VAL A 190 12.52 -10.95 15.92
C VAL A 190 13.23 -12.05 16.70
N ASP A 191 13.87 -13.00 16.01
CA ASP A 191 14.48 -14.19 16.58
C ASP A 191 15.95 -13.93 17.00
#